data_AF-A0A9X2RVG0-F1
#
_entry.id   AF-A0A9X2RVG0-F1
#
_cell.length_a   1.000
_cell.length_b   1.000
_cell.length_c   1.000
_cell.angle_alpha   90.00
_cell.angle_beta   90.00
_cell.angle_gamma   90.00
#
_symmetry.space_group_name_H-M   'P 1'
#
loop_
_entity.id
_entity.type
_entity.pdbx_description
1 polymer ?
#
loop_
_entity_poly.entity_id
_entity_poly.type
_entity_poly.pdbx_seq_one_letter_code
_entity_poly.pdbx_strand_id
1 'polypeptide(L)'
;MAMTRRQRVRAIRAVQYAVLIALLLAIVLAADWGELRRAFFDAEVARSLFPEIITTALVNTIVYTLLGFGFGLVLGVVLALMRLSQVPPYRWLAVAYIEFFRGVPALLVFIALGFGVPLAFQVALDRYVTVMLALGLVGAAYIAETMRAGIQAVPKGQMEAARSLGMSHTRAMASIIIPQAFRIVLPPLTNELVLLTKDSSLVYLLGLSLDQYELSKFGRDALNQNRSLTPILVAGVCYLIITVPLGQLVRRLESRAAKAR
;
A
#
# COMPACT_ATOMS: atom_id res chain seq x y z
N MET A 1 -6.06 9.98 -54.93
CA MET A 1 -6.96 9.08 -54.17
C MET A 1 -6.94 9.49 -52.71
N ALA A 2 -8.07 9.95 -52.15
CA ALA A 2 -8.13 10.31 -50.73
C ALA A 2 -7.98 9.06 -49.86
N MET A 3 -7.06 9.07 -48.89
CA MET A 3 -6.86 7.95 -47.98
C MET A 3 -8.15 7.70 -47.19
N THR A 4 -8.59 6.43 -47.15
CA THR A 4 -9.74 6.05 -46.31
C THR A 4 -9.41 6.23 -44.83
N ARG A 5 -10.42 6.47 -43.99
CA ARG A 5 -10.26 6.64 -42.52
C ARG A 5 -9.46 5.50 -41.87
N ARG A 6 -9.62 4.26 -42.37
CA ARG A 6 -8.86 3.07 -41.91
C ARG A 6 -7.38 3.14 -42.31
N GLN A 7 -7.07 3.54 -43.54
CA GLN A 7 -5.69 3.73 -44.01
C GLN A 7 -4.98 4.85 -43.23
N ARG A 8 -5.67 5.95 -42.91
CA ARG A 8 -5.12 7.06 -42.11
C ARG A 8 -4.77 6.62 -40.69
N VAL A 9 -5.65 5.86 -40.01
CA VAL A 9 -5.37 5.33 -38.66
C VAL A 9 -4.20 4.35 -38.64
N ARG A 10 -4.09 3.46 -39.64
CA ARG A 10 -2.96 2.53 -39.75
C ARG A 10 -1.65 3.25 -39.99
N ALA A 11 -1.64 4.28 -40.83
CA ALA A 11 -0.47 5.12 -41.08
C ALA A 11 -0.03 5.87 -39.81
N ILE A 12 -0.95 6.46 -39.05
CA ILE A 12 -0.63 7.15 -37.79
C ILE A 12 0.00 6.19 -36.77
N ARG A 13 -0.57 4.99 -36.59
CA ARG A 13 0.03 3.99 -35.68
C ARG A 13 1.40 3.52 -36.14
N ALA A 14 1.58 3.32 -37.45
CA ALA A 14 2.88 2.95 -38.01
C ALA A 14 3.94 4.04 -37.74
N VAL A 15 3.57 5.31 -37.90
CA VAL A 15 4.46 6.44 -37.55
C VAL A 15 4.74 6.48 -36.04
N GLN A 16 3.74 6.29 -35.19
CA GLN A 16 3.94 6.25 -33.72
C GLN A 16 4.89 5.12 -33.30
N TYR A 17 4.74 3.92 -33.87
CA TYR A 17 5.65 2.82 -33.60
C TYR A 17 7.04 3.07 -34.18
N ALA A 18 7.14 3.66 -35.38
CA ALA A 18 8.43 4.02 -35.96
C ALA A 18 9.17 5.07 -35.11
N VAL A 19 8.47 6.10 -34.61
CA VAL A 19 9.03 7.11 -33.70
C VAL A 19 9.45 6.47 -32.38
N LEU A 20 8.62 5.61 -31.78
CA LEU A 20 8.97 4.89 -30.55
C LEU A 20 10.21 4.01 -30.73
N ILE A 21 10.27 3.23 -31.81
CA ILE A 21 11.41 2.37 -32.13
C ILE A 21 12.66 3.23 -32.39
N ALA A 22 12.54 4.32 -33.15
CA ALA A 22 13.65 5.23 -33.40
C ALA A 22 14.17 5.88 -32.12
N LEU A 23 13.29 6.29 -31.20
CA LEU A 23 13.67 6.82 -29.89
C LEU A 23 14.35 5.75 -29.02
N LEU A 24 13.81 4.54 -28.96
CA LEU A 24 14.41 3.43 -28.22
C LEU A 24 15.79 3.06 -28.78
N LEU A 25 15.92 3.00 -30.11
CA LEU A 25 17.21 2.75 -30.77
C LEU A 25 18.20 3.89 -30.54
N ALA A 26 17.76 5.15 -30.60
CA ALA A 26 18.61 6.29 -30.30
C ALA A 26 19.13 6.23 -28.85
N ILE A 27 18.28 5.88 -27.89
CA ILE A 27 18.70 5.68 -26.48
C ILE A 27 19.70 4.52 -26.37
N VAL A 28 19.39 3.38 -27.01
CA VAL A 28 20.24 2.18 -26.98
C VAL A 28 21.62 2.42 -27.59
N LEU A 29 21.69 3.17 -28.69
CA LEU A 29 22.94 3.46 -29.39
C LEU A 29 23.75 4.58 -28.71
N ALA A 30 23.08 5.53 -28.07
CA ALA A 30 23.73 6.63 -27.35
C ALA A 30 24.18 6.23 -25.93
N ALA A 31 23.68 5.13 -25.39
CA ALA A 31 24.01 4.69 -24.04
C ALA A 31 25.36 3.96 -23.97
N ASP A 32 26.20 4.34 -23.01
CA ASP A 32 27.37 3.55 -22.64
C ASP A 32 26.92 2.32 -21.83
N TRP A 33 26.82 1.18 -22.50
CA TRP A 33 26.42 -0.09 -21.90
C TRP A 33 27.38 -0.58 -20.81
N GLY A 34 28.66 -0.21 -20.90
CA GLY A 34 29.66 -0.55 -19.88
C GLY A 34 29.43 0.23 -18.60
N GLU A 35 29.23 1.54 -18.72
CA GLU A 35 28.88 2.41 -17.59
C GLU A 35 27.52 2.04 -17.00
N LEU A 36 26.50 1.82 -17.82
CA LEU A 36 25.18 1.36 -17.36
C LEU A 36 25.27 0.05 -16.58
N ARG A 37 26.06 -0.91 -17.05
CA ARG A 37 26.23 -2.18 -16.34
C ARG A 37 26.88 -1.98 -14.97
N ARG A 38 27.91 -1.13 -14.85
CA ARG A 38 28.56 -0.86 -13.55
C ARG A 38 27.67 -0.02 -12.63
N ALA A 39 26.98 0.96 -13.20
CA ALA A 39 26.09 1.84 -12.48
C ALA A 39 24.85 1.12 -11.95
N PHE A 40 24.31 0.10 -12.63
CA PHE A 40 23.05 -0.56 -12.23
C PHE A 40 23.19 -2.04 -11.86
N PHE A 41 24.19 -2.75 -12.37
CA PHE A 41 24.30 -4.22 -12.27
C PHE A 41 25.71 -4.66 -11.85
N ASP A 42 26.17 -4.12 -10.72
CA ASP A 42 27.43 -4.50 -10.10
C ASP A 42 27.25 -5.78 -9.27
N ALA A 43 27.82 -6.89 -9.74
CA ALA A 43 27.65 -8.19 -9.10
C ALA A 43 28.38 -8.31 -7.75
N GLU A 44 29.45 -7.54 -7.54
CA GLU A 44 30.20 -7.54 -6.28
C GLU A 44 29.38 -6.83 -5.20
N VAL A 45 28.85 -5.65 -5.54
CA VAL A 45 27.92 -4.91 -4.69
C VAL A 45 26.67 -5.74 -4.42
N ALA A 46 26.09 -6.40 -5.43
CA ALA A 46 24.90 -7.23 -5.20
C ALA A 46 25.14 -8.34 -4.18
N ARG A 47 26.30 -9.01 -4.21
CA ARG A 47 26.65 -10.09 -3.28
C ARG A 47 26.90 -9.58 -1.86
N SER A 48 27.47 -8.39 -1.70
CA SER A 48 27.76 -7.82 -0.37
C SER A 48 26.51 -7.41 0.41
N LEU A 49 25.34 -7.32 -0.24
CA LEU A 49 24.06 -7.03 0.43
C LEU A 49 23.45 -8.26 1.12
N PHE A 50 23.91 -9.46 0.78
CA PHE A 50 23.41 -10.71 1.35
C PHE A 50 24.33 -11.20 2.47
N PRO A 51 23.76 -11.76 3.56
CA PRO A 51 22.35 -12.11 3.72
C PRO A 51 21.45 -11.01 4.32
N GLU A 52 22.01 -9.87 4.76
CA GLU A 52 21.32 -8.88 5.61
C GLU A 52 20.08 -8.26 4.96
N ILE A 53 20.09 -8.07 3.64
CA ILE A 53 18.91 -7.57 2.91
C ILE A 53 17.68 -8.49 3.08
N ILE A 54 17.91 -9.79 3.26
CA ILE A 54 16.84 -10.77 3.48
C ILE A 54 16.56 -10.94 4.97
N THR A 55 17.58 -11.21 5.78
CA THR A 55 17.40 -11.56 7.20
C THR A 55 16.96 -10.39 8.05
N THR A 56 17.30 -9.16 7.64
CA THR A 56 16.99 -7.95 8.39
C THR A 56 16.02 -7.08 7.61
N ALA A 57 16.40 -6.60 6.42
CA ALA A 57 15.63 -5.56 5.74
C ALA A 57 14.26 -6.03 5.24
N LEU A 58 14.21 -7.20 4.60
CA LEU A 58 12.95 -7.81 4.17
C LEU A 58 12.07 -8.21 5.36
N VAL A 59 12.66 -8.82 6.40
CA VAL A 59 11.92 -9.21 7.62
C VAL A 59 11.30 -8.00 8.30
N ASN A 60 12.08 -6.93 8.53
CA ASN A 60 11.57 -5.70 9.14
C ASN A 60 10.47 -5.04 8.31
N THR A 61 10.60 -5.04 6.98
CA THR A 61 9.55 -4.54 6.08
C THR A 61 8.24 -5.29 6.32
N ILE A 62 8.28 -6.62 6.42
CA ILE A 62 7.11 -7.45 6.71
C ILE A 62 6.57 -7.16 8.13
N VAL A 63 7.43 -7.14 9.14
CA VAL A 63 7.03 -6.89 10.54
C VAL A 63 6.36 -5.52 10.69
N TYR A 64 6.96 -4.46 10.15
CA TYR A 64 6.41 -3.11 10.16
C TYR A 64 5.04 -3.05 9.48
N THR A 65 4.93 -3.68 8.31
CA THR A 65 3.67 -3.77 7.58
C THR A 65 2.60 -4.47 8.40
N LEU A 66 2.90 -5.63 9.00
CA LEU A 66 1.94 -6.43 9.76
C LEU A 66 1.50 -5.74 11.05
N LEU A 67 2.42 -5.09 11.76
CA LEU A 67 2.09 -4.30 12.95
C LEU A 67 1.18 -3.12 12.59
N GLY A 68 1.55 -2.34 11.58
CA GLY A 68 0.78 -1.20 11.10
C GLY A 68 -0.60 -1.62 10.60
N PHE A 69 -0.67 -2.64 9.73
CA PHE A 69 -1.94 -3.15 9.21
C PHE A 69 -2.81 -3.76 10.32
N GLY A 70 -2.22 -4.52 11.25
CA GLY A 70 -2.95 -5.13 12.36
C GLY A 70 -3.61 -4.08 13.25
N PHE A 71 -2.85 -3.06 13.68
CA PHE A 71 -3.38 -1.94 14.45
C PHE A 71 -4.41 -1.15 13.63
N GLY A 72 -4.09 -0.84 12.38
CA GLY A 72 -4.96 -0.10 11.48
C GLY A 72 -6.28 -0.83 11.20
N LEU A 73 -6.27 -2.16 11.12
CA LEU A 73 -7.46 -2.96 10.93
C LEU A 73 -8.39 -2.88 12.14
N VAL A 74 -7.85 -3.05 13.34
CA VAL A 74 -8.63 -2.95 14.58
C VAL A 74 -9.24 -1.55 14.71
N LEU A 75 -8.41 -0.51 14.60
CA LEU A 75 -8.87 0.87 14.73
C LEU A 75 -9.83 1.25 13.59
N GLY A 76 -9.55 0.83 12.36
CA GLY A 76 -10.38 1.09 11.20
C GLY A 76 -11.77 0.46 11.29
N VAL A 77 -11.89 -0.74 11.87
CA VAL A 77 -13.19 -1.38 12.16
C VAL A 77 -13.96 -0.55 13.18
N VAL A 78 -13.31 -0.12 14.27
CA VAL A 78 -13.95 0.73 15.29
C VAL A 78 -14.46 2.04 14.68
N LEU A 79 -13.62 2.72 13.89
CA LEU A 79 -13.98 3.97 13.20
C LEU A 79 -15.11 3.78 12.18
N ALA A 80 -15.13 2.67 11.45
CA ALA A 80 -16.22 2.35 10.53
C ALA A 80 -17.55 2.20 11.27
N LEU A 81 -17.56 1.50 12.41
CA LEU A 81 -18.74 1.35 13.26
C LEU A 81 -19.21 2.68 13.85
N MET A 82 -18.27 3.50 14.36
CA MET A 82 -18.58 4.84 14.85
C MET A 82 -19.19 5.73 13.76
N ARG A 83 -18.69 5.65 12.54
CA ARG A 83 -19.20 6.42 11.40
C ARG A 83 -20.58 5.96 10.92
N LEU A 84 -20.90 4.68 11.06
CA LEU A 84 -22.22 4.11 10.76
C LEU A 84 -23.22 4.28 11.91
N SER A 85 -22.76 4.73 13.09
CA SER A 85 -23.62 4.94 14.25
C SER A 85 -24.64 6.04 14.01
N GLN A 86 -25.82 5.87 14.62
CA GLN A 86 -26.86 6.91 14.68
C GLN A 86 -26.52 8.01 15.70
N VAL A 87 -25.56 7.77 16.60
CA VAL A 87 -25.14 8.71 17.65
C VAL A 87 -24.24 9.79 17.04
N PRO A 88 -24.67 11.07 17.00
CA PRO A 88 -23.94 12.11 16.26
C PRO A 88 -22.49 12.34 16.73
N PRO A 89 -22.16 12.35 18.04
CA PRO A 89 -20.78 12.52 18.50
C PRO A 89 -19.80 11.47 17.95
N TYR A 90 -20.18 10.19 17.95
CA TYR A 90 -19.31 9.13 17.41
C TYR A 90 -19.07 9.30 15.92
N ARG A 91 -20.13 9.66 15.18
CA ARG A 91 -20.04 9.91 13.75
C ARG A 91 -19.12 11.09 13.45
N TRP A 92 -19.26 12.19 14.18
CA TRP A 92 -18.42 13.38 14.01
C TRP A 92 -16.94 13.08 14.31
N LEU A 93 -16.66 12.40 15.42
CA LEU A 93 -15.29 12.04 15.78
C LEU A 93 -14.65 11.13 14.72
N ALA A 94 -15.38 10.14 14.22
CA ALA A 94 -14.89 9.26 13.16
C ALA A 94 -14.68 10.00 11.83
N VAL A 95 -15.59 10.90 11.46
CA VAL A 95 -15.45 11.73 10.25
C VAL A 95 -14.21 12.62 10.35
N ALA A 96 -14.05 13.36 11.45
CA ALA A 96 -12.90 14.23 11.66
C ALA A 96 -11.57 13.46 11.62
N TYR A 97 -11.50 12.31 12.30
CA TYR A 97 -10.33 11.44 12.26
C TYR A 97 -10.01 10.99 10.83
N ILE A 98 -11.01 10.46 10.12
CA ILE A 98 -10.82 9.88 8.77
C ILE A 98 -10.40 10.96 7.78
N GLU A 99 -11.05 12.12 7.81
CA GLU A 99 -10.73 13.25 6.93
C GLU A 99 -9.33 13.79 7.20
N PHE A 100 -8.93 13.91 8.47
CA PHE A 100 -7.60 14.36 8.84
C PHE A 100 -6.50 13.42 8.32
N PHE A 101 -6.55 12.13 8.68
CA PHE A 101 -5.49 11.18 8.34
C PHE A 101 -5.44 10.82 6.85
N ARG A 102 -6.55 10.97 6.11
CA ARG A 102 -6.54 10.87 4.64
C ARG A 102 -6.08 12.15 3.95
N GLY A 103 -6.24 13.30 4.59
CA GLY A 103 -5.84 14.60 4.06
C GLY A 103 -4.37 14.96 4.29
N VAL A 104 -3.76 14.42 5.35
CA VAL A 104 -2.37 14.71 5.73
C VAL A 104 -1.41 13.68 5.11
N PRO A 105 -0.24 14.09 4.58
CA PRO A 105 0.79 13.16 4.14
C PRO A 105 1.24 12.22 5.27
N ALA A 106 1.27 10.91 5.01
CA ALA A 106 1.73 9.90 5.97
C ALA A 106 3.12 10.23 6.53
N LEU A 107 3.99 10.79 5.69
CA LEU A 107 5.29 11.34 6.05
C LEU A 107 5.26 12.23 7.31
N LEU A 108 4.29 13.16 7.37
CA LEU A 108 4.19 14.09 8.50
C LEU A 108 3.74 13.37 9.77
N VAL A 109 2.91 12.33 9.65
CA VAL A 109 2.48 11.50 10.78
C VAL A 109 3.67 10.72 11.35
N PHE A 110 4.52 10.16 10.48
CA PHE A 110 5.77 9.52 10.90
C PHE A 110 6.68 10.47 11.67
N ILE A 111 6.92 11.67 11.15
CA ILE A 111 7.77 12.68 11.81
C ILE A 111 7.14 13.12 13.15
N ALA A 112 5.82 13.36 13.17
CA ALA A 112 5.12 13.77 14.38
C ALA A 112 5.21 12.71 15.48
N LEU A 113 5.05 11.42 15.16
CA LEU A 113 5.17 10.36 16.15
C LEU A 113 6.61 10.01 16.53
N GLY A 114 7.54 10.07 15.57
CA GLY A 114 8.94 9.72 15.81
C GLY A 114 9.75 10.81 16.51
N PHE A 115 9.37 12.08 16.35
CA PHE A 115 10.08 13.22 16.95
C PHE A 115 9.16 14.11 17.79
N GLY A 116 7.98 14.44 17.29
CA GLY A 116 7.05 15.35 17.98
C GLY A 116 6.53 14.82 19.31
N VAL A 117 6.07 13.57 19.36
CA VAL A 117 5.59 12.93 20.59
C VAL A 117 6.70 12.77 21.62
N PRO A 118 7.89 12.21 21.29
CA PRO A 118 9.01 12.18 22.22
C PRO A 118 9.39 13.54 22.78
N LEU A 119 9.40 14.58 21.94
CA LEU A 119 9.74 15.94 22.35
C LEU A 119 8.68 16.54 23.28
N ALA A 120 7.39 16.36 22.96
CA ALA A 120 6.29 16.95 23.72
C ALA A 120 6.06 16.28 25.08
N PHE A 121 6.23 14.96 25.14
CA PHE A 121 5.91 14.16 26.33
C PHE A 121 7.14 13.66 27.08
N GLN A 122 8.36 13.92 26.58
CA GLN A 122 9.62 13.45 27.17
C GLN A 122 9.67 11.92 27.32
N VAL A 123 9.10 11.20 26.34
CA VAL A 123 9.04 9.73 26.31
C VAL A 123 9.84 9.18 25.14
N ALA A 124 10.55 8.08 25.36
CA ALA A 124 11.17 7.32 24.27
C ALA A 124 10.20 6.24 23.80
N LEU A 125 9.64 6.40 22.60
CA LEU A 125 8.84 5.35 21.99
C LEU A 125 9.75 4.32 21.32
N ASP A 126 9.47 3.04 21.57
CA ASP A 126 10.08 1.97 20.81
C ASP A 126 9.81 2.16 19.30
N ARG A 127 10.77 1.73 18.47
CA ARG A 127 10.70 1.95 17.02
C ARG A 127 9.52 1.18 16.43
N TYR A 128 9.33 -0.09 16.79
CA TYR A 128 8.22 -0.89 16.28
C TYR A 128 6.87 -0.28 16.69
N VAL A 129 6.77 0.24 17.92
CA VAL A 129 5.57 0.97 18.38
C VAL A 129 5.33 2.23 17.56
N THR A 130 6.38 3.02 17.30
CA THR A 130 6.27 4.25 16.50
C THR A 130 5.77 3.95 15.09
N VAL A 131 6.32 2.91 14.46
CA VAL A 131 5.92 2.49 13.11
C VAL A 131 4.50 1.92 13.09
N MET A 132 4.16 1.08 14.07
CA MET A 132 2.81 0.54 14.26
C MET A 132 1.78 1.67 14.34
N LEU A 133 2.05 2.70 15.15
CA LEU A 133 1.15 3.84 15.31
C LEU A 133 1.11 4.70 14.04
N ALA A 134 2.25 5.00 13.41
CA ALA A 134 2.29 5.86 12.23
C ALA A 134 1.55 5.23 11.03
N LEU A 135 1.92 4.00 10.67
CA LEU A 135 1.23 3.25 9.61
C LEU A 135 -0.22 2.96 9.99
N GLY A 136 -0.44 2.55 11.23
CA GLY A 136 -1.73 2.11 11.70
C GLY A 136 -2.75 3.24 11.79
N LEU A 137 -2.38 4.45 12.21
CA LEU A 137 -3.29 5.59 12.24
C LEU A 137 -3.70 6.04 10.83
N VAL A 138 -2.73 6.11 9.91
CA VAL A 138 -3.02 6.44 8.51
C VAL A 138 -3.87 5.34 7.87
N GLY A 139 -3.43 4.09 7.99
CA GLY A 139 -4.13 2.92 7.44
C GLY A 139 -5.54 2.74 8.00
N ALA A 140 -5.77 3.03 9.29
CA ALA A 140 -7.09 2.94 9.91
C ALA A 140 -8.12 3.84 9.22
N ALA A 141 -7.71 5.02 8.74
CA ALA A 141 -8.62 5.92 8.05
C ALA A 141 -9.08 5.37 6.69
N TYR A 142 -8.16 4.77 5.92
CA TYR A 142 -8.47 4.12 4.65
C TYR A 142 -9.26 2.81 4.82
N ILE A 143 -8.90 2.02 5.83
CA ILE A 143 -9.62 0.80 6.20
C ILE A 143 -11.05 1.13 6.63
N ALA A 144 -11.25 2.17 7.45
CA ALA A 144 -12.58 2.58 7.90
C ALA A 144 -13.48 2.97 6.73
N GLU A 145 -12.94 3.72 5.76
CA GLU A 145 -13.66 4.08 4.54
C GLU A 145 -14.01 2.85 3.71
N THR A 146 -13.06 1.92 3.54
CA THR A 146 -13.24 0.67 2.81
C THR A 146 -14.34 -0.18 3.45
N MET A 147 -14.31 -0.33 4.78
CA MET A 147 -15.33 -1.06 5.55
C MET A 147 -16.72 -0.43 5.38
N ARG A 148 -16.82 0.89 5.52
CA ARG A 148 -18.06 1.64 5.33
C ARG A 148 -18.61 1.46 3.91
N ALA A 149 -17.75 1.62 2.89
CA ALA A 149 -18.12 1.47 1.49
C ALA A 149 -18.57 0.05 1.17
N GLY A 150 -17.91 -0.98 1.72
CA GLY A 150 -18.28 -2.37 1.52
C GLY A 150 -19.63 -2.74 2.15
N ILE A 151 -19.95 -2.19 3.33
CA ILE A 151 -21.28 -2.35 3.94
C ILE A 151 -22.35 -1.68 3.08
N GLN A 152 -22.09 -0.48 2.57
CA GLN A 152 -23.03 0.24 1.69
C GLN A 152 -23.18 -0.37 0.31
N ALA A 153 -22.20 -1.15 -0.15
CA ALA A 153 -22.24 -1.85 -1.43
C ALA A 153 -23.14 -3.08 -1.43
N VAL A 154 -23.58 -3.56 -0.26
CA VAL A 154 -24.57 -4.63 -0.17
C VAL A 154 -25.93 -4.11 -0.67
N PRO A 155 -26.62 -4.79 -1.60
CA PRO A 155 -27.90 -4.33 -2.13
C PRO A 155 -28.92 -4.08 -1.01
N LYS A 156 -29.58 -2.92 -1.02
CA LYS A 156 -30.58 -2.54 0.00
C LYS A 156 -31.71 -3.57 0.15
N GLY A 157 -32.09 -4.21 -0.96
CA GLY A 157 -33.07 -5.30 -0.98
C GLY A 157 -32.74 -6.49 -0.07
N GLN A 158 -31.46 -6.74 0.25
CA GLN A 158 -31.07 -7.78 1.21
C GLN A 158 -31.57 -7.45 2.63
N MET A 159 -31.44 -6.18 3.04
CA MET A 159 -31.95 -5.73 4.33
C MET A 159 -33.48 -5.72 4.31
N GLU A 160 -34.09 -5.20 3.25
CA GLU A 160 -35.57 -5.16 3.12
C GLU A 160 -36.17 -6.56 3.17
N ALA A 161 -35.65 -7.52 2.41
CA ALA A 161 -36.10 -8.92 2.41
C ALA A 161 -35.94 -9.58 3.79
N ALA A 162 -34.78 -9.40 4.45
CA ALA A 162 -34.56 -9.93 5.79
C ALA A 162 -35.57 -9.38 6.81
N ARG A 163 -35.87 -8.08 6.73
CA ARG A 163 -36.87 -7.42 7.59
C ARG A 163 -38.29 -7.90 7.28
N SER A 164 -38.64 -8.14 6.02
CA SER A 164 -39.93 -8.73 5.60
C SER A 164 -40.11 -10.17 6.10
N LEU A 165 -39.02 -10.92 6.25
CA LEU A 165 -39.03 -12.26 6.86
C LEU A 165 -39.02 -12.23 8.41
N GLY A 166 -39.23 -11.07 9.02
CA GLY A 166 -39.35 -10.91 10.48
C GLY A 166 -38.02 -10.85 11.24
N MET A 167 -36.87 -10.79 10.56
CA MET A 167 -35.58 -10.68 11.24
C MET A 167 -35.42 -9.30 11.89
N SER A 168 -34.86 -9.23 13.10
CA SER A 168 -34.44 -7.94 13.70
C SER A 168 -33.32 -7.30 12.87
N HIS A 169 -33.17 -5.97 12.93
CA HIS A 169 -32.09 -5.26 12.23
C HIS A 169 -30.71 -5.84 12.58
N THR A 170 -30.47 -6.12 13.88
CA THR A 170 -29.21 -6.72 14.35
C THR A 170 -29.00 -8.11 13.78
N ARG A 171 -30.04 -8.95 13.75
CA ARG A 171 -29.94 -10.31 13.18
C ARG A 171 -29.65 -10.24 11.69
N ALA A 172 -30.40 -9.42 10.94
CA ALA A 172 -30.18 -9.21 9.51
C ALA A 172 -28.77 -8.67 9.22
N MET A 173 -28.29 -7.71 10.01
CA MET A 173 -26.94 -7.16 9.90
C MET A 173 -25.88 -8.24 10.11
N ALA A 174 -25.96 -8.99 11.22
CA ALA A 174 -24.96 -9.98 11.58
C ALA A 174 -24.94 -11.20 10.66
N SER A 175 -26.11 -11.70 10.24
CA SER A 175 -26.18 -12.98 9.50
C SER A 175 -26.25 -12.82 7.98
N ILE A 176 -26.61 -11.65 7.45
CA ILE A 176 -26.79 -11.44 6.00
C ILE A 176 -25.86 -10.34 5.48
N ILE A 177 -25.93 -9.14 6.06
CA ILE A 177 -25.22 -7.97 5.51
C ILE A 177 -23.72 -8.04 5.77
N ILE A 178 -23.28 -8.24 7.01
CA ILE A 178 -21.86 -8.28 7.38
C ILE A 178 -21.10 -9.36 6.61
N PRO A 179 -21.59 -10.61 6.49
CA PRO A 179 -20.91 -11.65 5.71
C PRO A 179 -20.75 -11.28 4.23
N GLN A 180 -21.74 -10.60 3.63
CA GLN A 180 -21.65 -10.12 2.25
C GLN A 180 -20.68 -8.95 2.12
N ALA A 181 -20.77 -7.97 3.02
CA ALA A 181 -19.86 -6.83 3.09
C ALA A 181 -18.41 -7.30 3.24
N PHE A 182 -18.14 -8.30 4.09
CA PHE A 182 -16.81 -8.87 4.28
C PHE A 182 -16.19 -9.37 2.97
N ARG A 183 -16.98 -10.06 2.13
CA ARG A 183 -16.52 -10.52 0.80
C ARG A 183 -16.22 -9.36 -0.16
N ILE A 184 -16.94 -8.25 -0.02
CA ILE A 184 -16.73 -7.04 -0.83
C ILE A 184 -15.47 -6.30 -0.40
N VAL A 185 -15.18 -6.22 0.91
CA VAL A 185 -14.03 -5.46 1.45
C VAL A 185 -12.72 -6.23 1.41
N LEU A 186 -12.74 -7.57 1.36
CA LEU A 186 -11.51 -8.36 1.44
C LEU A 186 -10.49 -8.03 0.33
N PRO A 187 -10.87 -7.86 -0.96
CA PRO A 187 -9.94 -7.41 -1.98
C PRO A 187 -9.32 -6.02 -1.71
N PRO A 188 -10.09 -4.94 -1.46
CA PRO A 188 -9.49 -3.63 -1.19
C PRO A 188 -8.70 -3.58 0.12
N LEU A 189 -9.05 -4.35 1.16
CA LEU A 189 -8.22 -4.48 2.36
C LEU A 189 -6.86 -5.12 2.06
N THR A 190 -6.82 -6.10 1.16
CA THR A 190 -5.55 -6.70 0.73
C THR A 190 -4.72 -5.71 -0.11
N ASN A 191 -5.39 -4.85 -0.89
CA ASN A 191 -4.71 -3.75 -1.58
C ASN A 191 -4.13 -2.73 -0.60
N GLU A 192 -4.85 -2.43 0.49
CA GLU A 192 -4.35 -1.56 1.56
C GLU A 192 -3.08 -2.13 2.21
N LEU A 193 -3.03 -3.45 2.43
CA LEU A 193 -1.82 -4.12 2.92
C LEU A 193 -0.62 -3.93 1.96
N VAL A 194 -0.84 -3.97 0.64
CA VAL A 194 0.20 -3.71 -0.37
C VAL A 194 0.67 -2.25 -0.31
N LEU A 195 -0.24 -1.30 -0.08
CA LEU A 195 0.10 0.12 0.07
C LEU A 195 0.92 0.35 1.34
N LEU A 196 0.47 -0.18 2.48
CA LEU A 196 1.21 -0.08 3.75
C LEU A 196 2.60 -0.75 3.69
N THR A 197 2.75 -1.81 2.87
CA THR A 197 4.08 -2.42 2.62
C THR A 197 5.05 -1.42 1.97
N LYS A 198 4.55 -0.54 1.10
CA LYS A 198 5.37 0.49 0.46
C LYS A 198 5.56 1.67 1.40
N ASP A 199 4.52 2.07 2.12
CA ASP A 199 4.57 3.18 3.07
C ASP A 199 5.45 2.87 4.29
N SER A 200 5.71 1.59 4.60
CA SER A 200 6.70 1.21 5.61
C SER A 200 8.11 1.72 5.28
N SER A 201 8.38 2.10 4.03
CA SER A 201 9.63 2.79 3.67
C SER A 201 9.80 4.10 4.42
N LEU A 202 8.72 4.83 4.76
CA LEU A 202 8.78 6.13 5.44
C LEU A 202 9.47 6.06 6.82
N VAL A 203 9.61 4.87 7.37
CA VAL A 203 10.35 4.59 8.60
C VAL A 203 11.81 5.06 8.53
N TYR A 204 12.43 5.10 7.33
CA TYR A 204 13.83 5.50 7.14
C TYR A 204 14.15 6.89 7.72
N LEU A 205 13.14 7.74 7.88
CA LEU A 205 13.28 9.12 8.36
C LEU A 205 13.52 9.24 9.84
N LEU A 206 13.23 8.18 10.61
CA LEU A 206 13.21 8.26 12.07
C LEU A 206 14.59 8.06 12.71
N GLY A 207 15.64 7.84 11.90
CA GLY A 207 16.93 7.38 12.40
C GLY A 207 16.83 5.94 12.87
N LEU A 208 17.35 5.01 12.06
CA LEU A 208 17.27 3.58 12.32
C LEU A 208 18.64 3.04 12.71
N SER A 209 18.66 2.09 13.63
CA SER A 209 19.80 1.21 13.87
C SER A 209 19.87 0.13 12.78
N LEU A 210 21.03 -0.50 12.58
CA LEU A 210 21.23 -1.50 11.51
C LEU A 210 20.23 -2.66 11.56
N ASP A 211 19.89 -3.11 12.76
CA ASP A 211 18.90 -4.17 13.01
C ASP A 211 17.46 -3.75 12.74
N GLN A 212 17.20 -2.45 12.55
CA GLN A 212 15.89 -1.85 12.29
C GLN A 212 15.74 -1.41 10.83
N TYR A 213 16.73 -1.66 9.97
CA TYR A 213 16.62 -1.26 8.58
C TYR A 213 15.50 -2.02 7.91
N GLU A 214 14.66 -1.30 7.20
CA GLU A 214 13.75 -1.85 6.19
C GLU A 214 14.38 -1.70 4.80
N LEU A 215 13.76 -2.30 3.78
CA LEU A 215 14.35 -2.42 2.43
C LEU A 215 14.80 -1.09 1.81
N SER A 216 14.00 -0.02 1.94
CA SER A 216 14.34 1.29 1.36
C SER A 216 15.52 1.95 2.06
N LYS A 217 15.54 1.95 3.41
CA LYS A 217 16.68 2.45 4.18
C LYS A 217 17.93 1.64 3.88
N PHE A 218 17.85 0.32 3.87
CA PHE A 218 18.99 -0.56 3.60
C PHE A 218 19.59 -0.27 2.22
N GLY A 219 18.75 -0.24 1.18
CA GLY A 219 19.19 0.06 -0.18
C GLY A 219 19.78 1.47 -0.32
N ARG A 220 19.17 2.48 0.33
CA ARG A 220 19.66 3.87 0.30
C ARG A 220 20.99 4.03 1.03
N ASP A 221 21.17 3.33 2.15
CA ASP A 221 22.41 3.38 2.90
C ASP A 221 23.55 2.75 2.11
N ALA A 222 23.32 1.56 1.56
CA ALA A 222 24.27 0.89 0.69
C ALA A 222 24.57 1.70 -0.59
N LEU A 223 23.57 2.39 -1.18
CA LEU A 223 23.80 3.32 -2.29
C LEU A 223 24.76 4.44 -1.91
N ASN A 224 24.66 5.02 -0.71
CA ASN A 224 25.56 6.11 -0.32
C ASN A 224 27.01 5.63 -0.11
N GLN A 225 27.19 4.34 0.19
CA GLN A 225 28.50 3.72 0.37
C GLN A 225 29.11 3.21 -0.94
N ASN A 226 28.30 2.99 -1.97
CA ASN A 226 28.71 2.40 -3.25
C ASN A 226 28.45 3.37 -4.42
N ARG A 227 29.34 3.45 -5.40
CA ARG A 227 29.10 4.26 -6.62
C ARG A 227 28.19 3.53 -7.64
N SER A 228 27.20 2.78 -7.16
CA SER A 228 26.30 1.95 -7.97
C SER A 228 24.88 1.99 -7.42
N LEU A 229 23.89 2.07 -8.30
CA LEU A 229 22.45 1.94 -8.04
C LEU A 229 21.99 0.51 -7.80
N THR A 230 22.90 -0.47 -7.93
CA THR A 230 22.63 -1.88 -7.65
C THR A 230 21.85 -2.09 -6.34
N PRO A 231 22.21 -1.48 -5.19
CA PRO A 231 21.49 -1.72 -3.93
C PRO A 231 20.01 -1.32 -3.97
N ILE A 232 19.68 -0.24 -4.67
CA ILE A 232 18.28 0.20 -4.84
C ILE A 232 17.52 -0.80 -5.71
N LEU A 233 18.14 -1.32 -6.76
CA LEU A 233 17.53 -2.34 -7.60
C LEU A 233 17.29 -3.64 -6.85
N VAL A 234 18.26 -4.11 -6.04
CA VAL A 234 18.08 -5.31 -5.22
C VAL A 234 16.96 -5.09 -4.19
N ALA A 235 16.94 -3.94 -3.49
CA ALA A 235 15.84 -3.59 -2.59
C ALA A 235 14.47 -3.58 -3.30
N GLY A 236 14.41 -3.02 -4.52
CA GLY A 236 13.22 -3.03 -5.37
C GLY A 236 12.75 -4.45 -5.72
N VAL A 237 13.67 -5.36 -6.06
CA VAL A 237 13.36 -6.78 -6.28
C VAL A 237 12.80 -7.42 -5.00
N CYS A 238 13.38 -7.14 -3.84
CA CYS A 238 12.85 -7.61 -2.56
C CYS A 238 11.44 -7.09 -2.26
N TYR A 239 11.14 -5.82 -2.58
CA TYR A 239 9.76 -5.33 -2.52
C TYR A 239 8.83 -6.09 -3.47
N LEU A 240 9.29 -6.46 -4.67
CA LEU A 240 8.49 -7.27 -5.61
C LEU A 240 8.24 -8.69 -5.09
N ILE A 241 9.21 -9.28 -4.37
CA ILE A 241 9.03 -10.58 -3.70
C ILE A 241 7.86 -10.53 -2.72
N ILE A 242 7.62 -9.40 -2.04
CA ILE A 242 6.48 -9.23 -1.13
C ILE A 242 5.20 -8.83 -1.90
N THR A 243 5.30 -7.81 -2.75
CA THR A 243 4.13 -7.14 -3.35
C THR A 243 3.52 -7.90 -4.53
N VAL A 244 4.29 -8.68 -5.30
CA VAL A 244 3.75 -9.47 -6.42
C VAL A 244 2.84 -10.60 -5.92
N PRO A 245 3.22 -11.43 -4.92
CA PRO A 245 2.31 -12.42 -4.33
C PRO A 245 1.05 -11.78 -3.74
N LEU A 246 1.17 -10.67 -3.01
CA LEU A 246 0.02 -9.94 -2.49
C LEU A 246 -0.89 -9.42 -3.62
N GLY A 247 -0.32 -8.87 -4.69
CA GLY A 247 -1.08 -8.42 -5.85
C GLY A 247 -1.78 -9.57 -6.60
N GLN A 248 -1.17 -10.76 -6.64
CA GLN A 248 -1.84 -11.96 -7.16
C GLN A 248 -2.99 -12.39 -6.24
N LEU A 249 -2.82 -12.29 -4.92
CA LEU A 249 -3.89 -12.56 -3.96
C LEU A 249 -5.07 -11.60 -4.17
N VAL A 250 -4.83 -10.29 -4.30
CA VAL A 250 -5.86 -9.28 -4.63
C VAL A 250 -6.65 -9.71 -5.86
N ARG A 251 -5.97 -9.97 -7.00
CA ARG A 251 -6.64 -10.38 -8.25
C ARG A 251 -7.47 -11.65 -8.10
N ARG A 252 -6.98 -12.63 -7.34
CA ARG A 252 -7.75 -13.85 -7.04
C ARG A 252 -9.01 -13.54 -6.23
N LEU A 253 -8.91 -12.68 -5.21
CA LEU A 253 -10.04 -12.28 -4.39
C LEU A 253 -11.08 -11.49 -5.20
N GLU A 254 -10.64 -10.56 -6.06
CA GLU A 254 -11.52 -9.80 -6.96
C GLU A 254 -12.28 -10.72 -7.92
N SER A 255 -11.58 -11.66 -8.55
CA SER A 255 -12.21 -12.62 -9.48
C SER A 255 -13.25 -13.51 -8.80
N ARG A 256 -13.05 -13.86 -7.52
CA ARG A 256 -14.02 -14.62 -6.73
C ARG A 256 -15.21 -13.76 -6.33
N ALA A 257 -14.98 -12.51 -5.94
CA ALA A 257 -16.04 -11.56 -5.60
C ALA A 257 -16.93 -11.24 -6.82
N ALA A 258 -16.35 -11.11 -8.01
CA ALA A 258 -17.09 -10.87 -9.26
C ALA A 258 -18.00 -12.04 -9.65
N LYS A 259 -17.58 -13.29 -9.38
CA LYS A 259 -18.40 -14.49 -9.63
C LYS A 259 -19.55 -14.68 -8.64
N ALA A 260 -19.51 -13.99 -7.50
CA ALA A 260 -20.53 -14.08 -6.45
C ALA A 260 -21.61 -12.98 -6.54
N ARG A 261 -21.47 -12.06 -7.49
CA ARG A 261 -22.47 -11.06 -7.87
C ARG A 261 -23.33 -11.59 -9.00
#